data_AF-A0A523X6E6-F1
#
_entry.id   AF-A0A523X6E6-F1
#
_cell.length_a   1.000
_cell.length_b   1.000
_cell.length_c   1.000
_cell.angle_alpha   90.00
_cell.angle_beta   90.00
_cell.angle_gamma   90.00
#
_symmetry.space_group_name_H-M   'P 1'
#
loop_
_entity.id
_entity.type
_entity.pdbx_description
1 polymer ?
#
loop_
_entity_poly.entity_id
_entity_poly.type
_entity_poly.pdbx_seq_one_letter_code
_entity_poly.pdbx_strand_id
1 'polypeptide(L)'
;MSLKDQCAIVGVGMTKLGKKVAGISTMDFALEGCKRAIEDAGLTKDEVDGLLFVHPSQQGERHGFAGRVADLLGISSNFTATVDCGGSTPIAITQMAAMAVNAGMCHTVVCCYGWQNNPLDVPLGLPPGFEFTLTYGEISAIPFLAQVARRHMIDFGTT
;
A
#
# COMPACT_ATOMS: atom_id res chain seq x y z
N MET A 1 18.46 -16.37 -13.84
CA MET A 1 19.00 -15.47 -12.80
C MET A 1 18.32 -15.79 -11.48
N SER A 2 19.05 -15.82 -10.37
CA SER A 2 18.49 -16.05 -9.02
C SER A 2 18.35 -14.70 -8.31
N LEU A 3 17.20 -14.43 -7.69
CA LEU A 3 16.97 -13.22 -6.88
C LEU A 3 17.62 -13.30 -5.49
N LYS A 4 18.09 -14.49 -5.09
CA LYS A 4 18.68 -14.70 -3.77
C LYS A 4 19.93 -13.81 -3.59
N ASP A 5 20.02 -13.14 -2.45
CA ASP A 5 21.14 -12.27 -2.04
C ASP A 5 21.42 -11.12 -3.02
N GLN A 6 20.45 -10.73 -3.87
CA GLN A 6 20.59 -9.63 -4.83
C GLN A 6 20.00 -8.30 -4.32
N CYS A 7 19.20 -8.32 -3.26
CA CYS A 7 18.55 -7.14 -2.70
C CYS A 7 18.44 -7.26 -1.17
N ALA A 8 18.32 -6.12 -0.51
CA ALA A 8 18.14 -6.05 0.95
C ALA A 8 17.13 -4.95 1.30
N ILE A 9 16.48 -5.10 2.45
CA ILE A 9 15.71 -4.01 3.09
C ILE A 9 16.70 -3.25 3.96
N VAL A 10 16.96 -1.99 3.62
CA VAL A 10 17.97 -1.16 4.29
C VAL A 10 17.38 -0.12 5.24
N GLY A 11 16.06 0.09 5.22
CA GLY A 11 15.38 0.98 6.15
C GLY A 11 13.88 0.71 6.24
N VAL A 12 13.27 1.11 7.36
CA VAL A 12 11.84 0.97 7.64
C VAL A 12 11.27 2.24 8.26
N GLY A 13 10.04 2.59 7.87
CA GLY A 13 9.37 3.79 8.34
C GLY A 13 7.94 3.49 8.77
N MET A 14 7.59 3.86 9.99
CA MET A 14 6.23 3.72 10.52
C MET A 14 5.72 5.07 10.98
N THR A 15 4.48 5.41 10.62
CA THR A 15 3.81 6.62 11.11
C THR A 15 3.14 6.36 12.46
N LYS A 16 2.58 7.40 13.08
CA LYS A 16 1.71 7.20 14.24
C LYS A 16 0.45 6.44 13.84
N LEU A 17 0.15 5.36 14.55
CA LEU A 17 -1.09 4.60 14.38
C LEU A 17 -2.20 5.13 15.30
N GLY A 18 -3.44 5.19 14.80
CA GLY A 18 -4.59 5.62 15.59
C GLY A 18 -5.91 5.39 14.86
N LYS A 19 -7.02 5.35 15.62
CA LYS A 19 -8.37 5.15 15.06
C LYS A 19 -8.86 6.32 14.20
N LYS A 20 -8.53 7.55 14.62
CA LYS A 20 -8.76 8.80 13.90
C LYS A 20 -7.62 9.74 14.25
N VAL A 21 -6.81 10.10 13.26
CA VAL A 21 -5.77 11.12 13.42
C VAL A 21 -6.25 12.36 12.67
N ALA A 22 -6.74 13.35 13.41
CA ALA A 22 -7.35 14.54 12.82
C ALA A 22 -6.32 15.36 12.03
N GLY A 23 -6.74 15.91 10.89
CA GLY A 23 -5.90 16.80 10.07
C GLY A 23 -4.80 16.11 9.26
N ILE A 24 -4.79 14.77 9.18
CA ILE A 24 -3.81 14.00 8.41
C ILE A 24 -4.55 13.22 7.32
N SER A 25 -4.12 13.36 6.06
CA SER A 25 -4.64 12.61 4.91
C SER A 25 -3.91 11.29 4.69
N THR A 26 -4.41 10.45 3.77
CA THR A 26 -3.68 9.26 3.29
C THR A 26 -2.33 9.65 2.71
N MET A 27 -2.28 10.75 1.96
CA MET A 27 -1.05 11.28 1.37
C MET A 27 -0.06 11.67 2.45
N ASP A 28 -0.48 12.36 3.51
CA ASP A 28 0.42 12.76 4.60
C ASP A 28 1.06 11.54 5.27
N PHE A 29 0.29 10.48 5.52
CA PHE A 29 0.84 9.22 6.04
C PHE A 29 1.83 8.56 5.08
N ALA A 30 1.53 8.56 3.77
CA ALA A 30 2.44 8.04 2.76
C ALA A 30 3.77 8.80 2.75
N LEU A 31 3.71 10.13 2.76
CA LEU A 31 4.88 11.01 2.76
C LEU A 31 5.72 10.83 4.04
N GLU A 32 5.07 10.82 5.21
CA GLU A 32 5.75 10.61 6.50
C GLU A 32 6.41 9.23 6.57
N GLY A 33 5.70 8.18 6.14
CA GLY A 33 6.20 6.81 6.13
C GLY A 33 7.41 6.65 5.20
N CYS A 34 7.31 7.14 3.96
CA CYS A 34 8.41 7.14 3.00
C CYS A 34 9.63 7.89 3.54
N LYS A 35 9.43 9.12 4.05
CA LYS A 35 10.51 9.95 4.57
C LYS A 35 11.25 9.25 5.71
N ARG A 36 10.52 8.67 6.67
CA ARG A 36 11.13 7.92 7.78
C ARG A 36 11.90 6.70 7.31
N ALA A 37 11.39 5.96 6.32
CA ALA A 37 12.09 4.79 5.78
C ALA A 37 13.40 5.17 5.07
N ILE A 38 13.39 6.29 4.33
CA ILE A 38 14.59 6.84 3.67
C ILE A 38 15.62 7.30 4.72
N GLU A 39 15.16 8.01 5.76
CA GLU A 39 16.02 8.47 6.86
C GLU A 39 16.62 7.30 7.66
N ASP A 40 15.84 6.25 7.94
CA ASP A 40 16.31 5.03 8.63
C ASP A 40 17.35 4.27 7.80
N ALA A 41 17.23 4.30 6.47
CA ALA A 41 18.25 3.77 5.56
C ALA A 41 19.54 4.61 5.51
N GLY A 42 19.56 5.79 6.11
CA GLY A 42 20.69 6.73 6.01
C GLY A 42 20.86 7.33 4.61
N LEU A 43 19.80 7.29 3.79
CA LEU A 43 19.81 7.76 2.41
C LEU A 43 19.19 9.15 2.30
N THR A 44 19.43 9.79 1.17
CA THR A 44 18.75 11.01 0.73
C THR A 44 17.67 10.69 -0.29
N LYS A 45 16.73 11.62 -0.50
CA LYS A 45 15.68 11.47 -1.53
C LYS A 45 16.23 11.29 -2.95
N ASP A 46 17.43 11.80 -3.22
CA ASP A 46 18.06 11.77 -4.54
C ASP A 46 18.67 10.40 -4.86
N GLU A 47 18.79 9.53 -3.85
CA GLU A 47 19.26 8.15 -3.99
C GLU A 47 18.12 7.14 -4.18
N VAL A 48 16.86 7.61 -4.16
CA VAL A 48 15.67 6.81 -4.44
C VAL A 48 15.28 6.99 -5.89
N ASP A 49 15.15 5.89 -6.63
CA ASP A 49 14.79 5.90 -8.06
C ASP A 49 13.63 4.96 -8.40
N GLY A 50 12.97 4.39 -7.39
CA GLY A 50 11.71 3.66 -7.53
C GLY A 50 10.72 3.89 -6.39
N LEU A 51 9.43 3.90 -6.71
CA LEU A 51 8.37 4.02 -5.71
C LEU A 51 7.17 3.13 -6.02
N LEU A 52 6.91 2.19 -5.12
CA LEU A 52 5.76 1.29 -5.17
C LEU A 52 4.81 1.61 -4.04
N PHE A 53 3.52 1.69 -4.36
CA PHE A 53 2.49 2.06 -3.40
C PHE A 53 1.36 1.04 -3.38
N VAL A 54 0.92 0.67 -2.18
CA VAL A 54 -0.29 -0.13 -1.98
C VAL A 54 -1.51 0.75 -2.25
N HIS A 55 -2.39 0.32 -3.15
CA HIS A 55 -3.54 1.09 -3.61
C HIS A 55 -4.35 1.73 -2.45
N PRO A 56 -4.55 3.07 -2.46
CA PRO A 56 -5.29 3.74 -1.41
C PRO A 56 -6.78 3.41 -1.51
N SER A 57 -7.44 3.22 -0.37
CA SER A 57 -8.88 2.90 -0.37
C SER A 57 -9.80 4.06 -0.72
N GLN A 58 -9.35 5.29 -0.47
CA GLN A 58 -10.17 6.46 -0.65
C GLN A 58 -10.41 6.73 -2.14
N GLN A 59 -11.67 7.00 -2.48
CA GLN A 59 -12.07 7.39 -3.82
C GLN A 59 -11.47 8.76 -4.17
N GLY A 60 -11.04 8.94 -5.41
CA GLY A 60 -10.36 10.17 -5.86
C GLY A 60 -8.83 10.18 -5.62
N GLU A 61 -8.31 9.32 -4.76
CA GLU A 61 -6.86 9.17 -4.53
C GLU A 61 -6.24 8.05 -5.39
N ARG A 62 -7.00 7.37 -6.23
CA ARG A 62 -6.56 6.11 -6.86
C ARG A 62 -5.58 6.28 -8.02
N HIS A 63 -5.75 7.35 -8.81
CA HIS A 63 -4.99 7.51 -10.05
C HIS A 63 -3.57 8.03 -9.78
N GLY A 64 -2.58 7.28 -10.23
CA GLY A 64 -1.17 7.70 -10.21
C GLY A 64 -0.62 7.98 -8.82
N PHE A 65 -1.16 7.36 -7.76
CA PHE A 65 -0.84 7.75 -6.38
C PHE A 65 0.65 7.60 -6.07
N ALA A 66 1.28 6.51 -6.50
CA ALA A 66 2.73 6.32 -6.37
C ALA A 66 3.53 7.47 -7.01
N GLY A 67 3.19 7.87 -8.24
CA GLY A 67 3.84 8.99 -8.92
C GLY A 67 3.68 10.31 -8.17
N ARG A 68 2.46 10.59 -7.67
CA ARG A 68 2.21 11.77 -6.83
C ARG A 68 3.01 11.79 -5.53
N VAL A 69 3.17 10.64 -4.88
CA VAL A 69 4.03 10.53 -3.68
C VAL A 69 5.48 10.84 -4.04
N ALA A 70 5.98 10.32 -5.17
CA ALA A 70 7.33 10.60 -5.64
C ALA A 70 7.53 12.10 -5.92
N ASP A 71 6.59 12.72 -6.64
CA ASP A 71 6.62 14.15 -6.95
C ASP A 71 6.64 15.02 -5.69
N LEU A 72 5.77 14.72 -4.72
CA LEU A 72 5.68 15.48 -3.47
C LEU A 72 6.90 15.31 -2.57
N LEU A 73 7.59 14.17 -2.63
CA LEU A 73 8.87 13.95 -1.95
C LEU A 73 10.05 14.54 -2.73
N GLY A 74 9.85 14.97 -3.98
CA GLY A 74 10.92 15.43 -4.86
C GLY A 74 11.87 14.31 -5.29
N ILE A 75 11.34 13.10 -5.46
CA ILE A 75 12.05 11.88 -5.88
C ILE A 75 11.94 11.76 -7.40
N SER A 76 13.08 11.64 -8.08
CA SER A 76 13.12 11.37 -9.52
C SER A 76 13.07 9.85 -9.74
N SER A 77 11.89 9.33 -10.05
CA SER A 77 11.67 7.87 -10.13
C SER A 77 11.69 7.35 -11.57
N ASN A 78 12.40 6.24 -11.78
CA ASN A 78 12.43 5.48 -13.03
C ASN A 78 11.30 4.45 -13.11
N PHE A 79 10.82 3.98 -11.96
CA PHE A 79 9.75 3.00 -11.86
C PHE A 79 8.76 3.39 -10.77
N THR A 80 7.50 3.54 -11.15
CA THR A 80 6.41 3.74 -10.20
C THR A 80 5.23 2.82 -10.51
N ALA A 81 4.60 2.29 -9.47
CA ALA A 81 3.35 1.56 -9.62
C ALA A 81 2.50 1.67 -8.36
N THR A 82 1.19 1.82 -8.58
CA THR A 82 0.17 1.63 -7.54
C THR A 82 -0.44 0.25 -7.76
N VAL A 83 -0.33 -0.61 -6.75
CA VAL A 83 -0.66 -2.04 -6.88
C VAL A 83 -1.80 -2.39 -5.95
N ASP A 84 -2.70 -3.26 -6.40
CA ASP A 84 -3.78 -3.81 -5.58
C ASP A 84 -3.82 -5.33 -5.73
N CYS A 85 -3.48 -6.04 -4.66
CA CYS A 85 -3.64 -7.48 -4.50
C CYS A 85 -4.35 -7.76 -3.16
N GLY A 86 -5.20 -6.85 -2.69
CA GLY A 86 -5.84 -6.92 -1.38
C GLY A 86 -4.82 -6.98 -0.23
N GLY A 87 -5.05 -7.84 0.76
CA GLY A 87 -4.17 -8.00 1.91
C GLY A 87 -2.75 -8.50 1.57
N SER A 88 -2.55 -9.06 0.38
CA SER A 88 -1.24 -9.55 -0.08
C SER A 88 -0.37 -8.48 -0.75
N THR A 89 -0.92 -7.29 -1.00
CA THR A 89 -0.23 -6.21 -1.71
C THR A 89 1.14 -5.86 -1.16
N PRO A 90 1.36 -5.75 0.17
CA PRO A 90 2.69 -5.46 0.72
C PRO A 90 3.75 -6.47 0.27
N ILE A 91 3.40 -7.77 0.24
CA ILE A 91 4.31 -8.82 -0.21
C ILE A 91 4.55 -8.69 -1.72
N ALA A 92 3.49 -8.44 -2.50
CA ALA A 92 3.59 -8.28 -3.94
C ALA A 92 4.51 -7.10 -4.32
N ILE A 93 4.38 -5.95 -3.68
CA ILE A 93 5.24 -4.79 -4.00
C ILE A 93 6.69 -5.01 -3.56
N THR A 94 6.94 -5.72 -2.45
CA THR A 94 8.31 -6.10 -2.07
C THR A 94 8.94 -7.04 -3.10
N GLN A 95 8.18 -8.01 -3.62
CA GLN A 95 8.64 -8.87 -4.71
C GLN A 95 8.89 -8.08 -6.00
N MET A 96 8.01 -7.14 -6.34
CA MET A 96 8.18 -6.25 -7.50
C MET A 96 9.41 -5.36 -7.36
N ALA A 97 9.70 -4.83 -6.16
CA ALA A 97 10.91 -4.05 -5.91
C ALA A 97 12.17 -4.88 -6.15
N ALA A 98 12.23 -6.10 -5.60
CA ALA A 98 13.35 -7.01 -5.82
C ALA A 98 13.54 -7.33 -7.31
N MET A 99 12.45 -7.56 -8.06
CA MET A 99 12.51 -7.78 -9.51
C MET A 99 12.97 -6.54 -10.27
N ALA A 100 12.49 -5.35 -9.92
CA ALA A 100 12.88 -4.10 -10.56
C ALA A 100 14.38 -3.79 -10.35
N VAL A 101 14.87 -4.02 -9.13
CA VAL A 101 16.31 -3.89 -8.81
C VAL A 101 17.14 -4.90 -9.60
N ASN A 102 16.74 -6.17 -9.58
CA ASN A 102 17.45 -7.23 -10.33
C ASN A 102 17.43 -7.00 -11.85
N ALA A 103 16.36 -6.38 -12.38
CA ALA A 103 16.24 -6.04 -13.80
C ALA A 103 17.04 -4.78 -14.18
N GLY A 104 17.64 -4.07 -13.21
CA GLY A 104 18.37 -2.83 -13.45
C GLY A 104 17.47 -1.62 -13.77
N MET A 105 16.18 -1.70 -13.43
CA MET A 105 15.24 -0.58 -13.62
C MET A 105 15.41 0.49 -12.54
N CYS A 106 15.77 0.07 -11.32
CA CYS A 106 16.00 0.92 -10.15
C CYS A 106 17.18 0.37 -9.36
N HIS A 107 17.83 1.22 -8.55
CA HIS A 107 18.77 0.80 -7.52
C HIS A 107 18.11 0.78 -6.13
N THR A 108 17.26 1.76 -5.83
CA THR A 108 16.65 1.97 -4.50
C THR A 108 15.17 2.22 -4.66
N VAL A 109 14.36 1.31 -4.10
CA VAL A 109 12.91 1.35 -4.24
C VAL A 109 12.24 1.52 -2.87
N VAL A 110 11.38 2.52 -2.74
CA VAL A 110 10.52 2.68 -1.56
C VAL A 110 9.20 1.94 -1.80
N CYS A 111 8.88 0.99 -0.91
CA CYS A 111 7.58 0.32 -0.87
C CYS A 111 6.75 0.95 0.26
N CYS A 112 5.60 1.53 -0.06
CA CYS A 112 4.83 2.29 0.92
C CYS A 112 3.33 1.96 0.91
N TYR A 113 2.73 2.16 2.07
CA TYR A 113 1.30 2.11 2.30
C TYR A 113 0.92 3.26 3.23
N GLY A 114 -0.20 3.90 2.93
CA GLY A 114 -0.81 4.91 3.77
C GLY A 114 -2.31 4.66 3.80
N TRP A 115 -2.91 4.83 4.97
CA TRP A 115 -4.35 4.71 5.13
C TRP A 115 -4.88 5.69 6.15
N GLN A 116 -5.99 6.31 5.80
CA GLN A 116 -6.76 7.10 6.74
C GLN A 116 -8.24 6.74 6.63
N ASN A 117 -8.88 6.57 7.79
CA ASN A 117 -10.28 6.18 7.86
C ASN A 117 -11.18 7.40 7.64
N ASN A 118 -11.38 7.75 6.37
CA ASN A 118 -12.29 8.77 5.86
C ASN A 118 -12.41 10.05 6.74
N PRO A 119 -11.34 10.86 6.88
CA PRO A 119 -11.35 12.03 7.75
C PRO A 119 -12.04 13.23 7.07
N LEU A 120 -12.35 13.10 5.77
CA LEU A 120 -12.92 14.11 4.87
C LEU A 120 -14.37 13.81 4.49
N ASP A 121 -15.02 12.86 5.16
CA ASP A 121 -16.41 12.44 4.91
C ASP A 121 -16.70 12.10 3.44
N VAL A 122 -15.70 11.61 2.70
CA VAL A 122 -15.87 11.11 1.34
C VAL A 122 -16.80 9.90 1.42
N PRO A 123 -17.96 9.92 0.75
CA PRO A 123 -18.90 8.80 0.79
C PRO A 123 -18.20 7.52 0.36
N LEU A 124 -18.45 6.42 1.08
CA LEU A 124 -17.97 5.11 0.67
C LEU A 124 -18.67 4.77 -0.66
N GLY A 125 -17.98 5.02 -1.77
CA GLY A 125 -18.50 4.68 -3.09
C GLY A 125 -18.60 3.16 -3.19
N LEU A 126 -19.79 2.65 -3.49
CA LEU A 126 -20.00 1.24 -3.81
C LEU A 126 -19.20 0.91 -5.07
N PRO A 127 -18.16 0.07 -4.98
CA PRO A 127 -17.45 -0.36 -6.18
C PRO A 127 -18.41 -1.15 -7.08
N PRO A 128 -18.26 -1.09 -8.42
CA PRO A 128 -18.88 -2.07 -9.30
C PRO A 128 -18.43 -3.49 -8.92
N GLY A 129 -19.27 -4.51 -9.14
CA GLY A 129 -18.99 -5.90 -8.71
C GLY A 129 -19.67 -6.33 -7.41
N PHE A 130 -20.48 -5.46 -6.79
CA PHE A 130 -21.28 -5.77 -5.60
C PHE A 130 -22.75 -6.07 -5.92
N GLU A 131 -23.11 -6.29 -7.19
CA GLU A 131 -24.51 -6.45 -7.63
C GLU A 131 -25.20 -7.66 -6.97
N PHE A 132 -24.42 -8.68 -6.60
CA PHE A 132 -24.90 -9.91 -5.97
C PHE A 132 -24.77 -9.94 -4.45
N THR A 133 -24.16 -8.93 -3.85
CA THR A 133 -23.84 -8.87 -2.41
C THR A 133 -24.57 -7.69 -1.74
N LEU A 134 -24.74 -6.60 -2.46
CA LEU A 134 -25.34 -5.36 -1.97
C LEU A 134 -26.80 -5.54 -1.50
N THR A 135 -27.63 -6.25 -2.27
CA THR A 135 -29.06 -6.47 -1.93
C THR A 135 -29.25 -7.31 -0.67
N TYR A 136 -28.23 -8.07 -0.27
CA TYR A 136 -28.23 -8.91 0.93
C TYR A 136 -27.54 -8.23 2.13
N GLY A 137 -27.20 -6.94 2.00
CA GLY A 137 -26.54 -6.17 3.06
C GLY A 137 -25.07 -6.49 3.23
N GLU A 138 -24.45 -7.21 2.30
CA GLU A 138 -23.03 -7.55 2.33
C GLU A 138 -22.21 -6.35 1.81
N ILE A 139 -22.02 -5.39 2.71
CA ILE A 139 -21.33 -4.12 2.45
C ILE A 139 -20.03 -4.13 3.25
N SER A 140 -18.90 -3.88 2.58
CA SER A 140 -17.52 -3.89 3.11
C SER A 140 -16.81 -5.25 3.13
N ALA A 141 -15.53 -5.22 3.49
CA ALA A 141 -14.68 -6.41 3.59
C ALA A 141 -15.03 -7.32 4.79
N ILE A 142 -15.71 -6.80 5.82
CA ILE A 142 -15.97 -7.58 7.05
C ILE A 142 -16.94 -8.74 6.77
N PRO A 143 -18.14 -8.52 6.18
CA PRO A 143 -19.03 -9.62 5.85
C PRO A 143 -18.40 -10.67 4.93
N PHE A 144 -17.64 -10.23 3.92
CA PHE A 144 -16.94 -11.12 2.98
C PHE A 144 -15.95 -12.05 3.72
N LEU A 145 -15.07 -11.48 4.56
CA LEU A 145 -14.11 -12.26 5.32
C LEU A 145 -14.78 -13.13 6.39
N ALA A 146 -15.91 -12.71 6.95
CA ALA A 146 -16.65 -13.49 7.93
C ALA A 146 -17.21 -14.80 7.33
N GLN A 147 -17.66 -14.78 6.08
CA GLN A 147 -18.10 -16.00 5.39
C GLN A 147 -16.94 -16.99 5.20
N VAL A 148 -15.76 -16.49 4.78
CA VAL A 148 -14.55 -17.31 4.64
C VAL A 148 -14.11 -17.87 5.98
N ALA A 149 -14.07 -17.04 7.02
CA ALA A 149 -13.74 -17.48 8.37
C ALA A 149 -14.73 -18.55 8.87
N ARG A 150 -16.03 -18.34 8.66
CA ARG A 150 -17.06 -19.31 9.05
C ARG A 150 -16.87 -20.64 8.32
N ARG A 151 -16.53 -20.60 7.04
CA ARG A 151 -16.23 -21.81 6.26
C ARG A 151 -15.03 -22.56 6.84
N HIS A 152 -13.97 -21.83 7.18
CA HIS A 152 -12.79 -22.41 7.82
C HIS A 152 -13.13 -23.08 9.16
N MET A 153 -13.98 -22.46 9.99
CA MET A 153 -14.45 -23.07 11.25
C MET A 153 -15.23 -24.37 11.02
N ILE A 154 -16.04 -24.44 9.95
CA ILE A 154 -16.81 -25.65 9.60
C ILE A 154 -15.88 -26.77 9.14
N ASP A 155 -14.94 -26.46 8.25
CA ASP A 155 -14.07 -27.48 7.62
C ASP A 155 -12.96 -27.97 8.57
N PHE A 156 -12.45 -27.10 9.43
CA PHE A 156 -11.23 -27.37 10.22
C PHE A 156 -11.46 -27.28 11.74
N GLY A 157 -12.66 -26.95 12.20
CA GLY A 157 -12.97 -26.89 13.64
C GLY A 157 -12.29 -25.75 14.41
N THR A 158 -11.75 -24.74 13.71
CA THR A 158 -11.21 -23.53 14.35
C THR A 158 -12.32 -22.69 15.00
N THR A 159 -11.95 -21.86 15.98
CA THR A 159 -12.86 -20.94 16.69
C THR A 159 -12.49 -19.48 16.49
#